data_AF-A0A3P6QAW6-F1
#
_entry.id   AF-A0A3P6QAW6-F1
#
_cell.length_a   1.000
_cell.length_b   1.000
_cell.length_c   1.000
_cell.angle_alpha   90.00
_cell.angle_beta   90.00
_cell.angle_gamma   90.00
#
_symmetry.space_group_name_H-M   'P 1'
#
loop_
_entity.id
_entity.type
_entity.pdbx_description
1 polymer ?
#
loop_
_entity_poly.entity_id
_entity_poly.type
_entity_poly.pdbx_seq_one_letter_code
_entity_poly.pdbx_strand_id
1 'polypeptide(L)'
;MFAYEQCLLCLGHHPDIWYEAASYLEQASKLLAEKGDQNMARQFADETAAMYERATALLKTNIMLYFAYADYEEGRCKYAKVHSIYKKLISLDGIDPTLPYIQYMRFTRRCEGILSARSVFKMARDDPRVGYQVYVSAALMEYYCSKDTTIGHKIFELGMKRFASNPDFVLCYVDYMAHLNEDNNTRVLFERALGTEQIQSERARVIWARFLQFELQVSPYSIYDFYLYPLFMLHSLSKGVGDLASILKIEKRRLKTLENVKEFQGRETALLIDRYRFLDLFPCSDSELRSLNYKVDTFIKYAVFVRI
;
A
#
# COMPACT_ATOMS: atom_id res chain seq x y z
N MET A 1 -3.39 29.17 -21.34
CA MET A 1 -2.79 28.27 -22.35
C MET A 1 -1.50 28.77 -22.95
N PHE A 2 -1.45 29.96 -23.57
CA PHE A 2 -0.20 30.47 -24.17
C PHE A 2 1.03 30.40 -23.25
N ALA A 3 0.90 30.82 -21.99
CA ALA A 3 1.99 30.74 -21.01
C ALA A 3 2.47 29.30 -20.73
N TYR A 4 1.53 28.33 -20.61
CA TYR A 4 1.89 26.92 -20.44
C TYR A 4 2.62 26.37 -21.65
N GLU A 5 2.19 26.69 -22.87
CA GLU A 5 2.88 26.25 -24.09
C GLU A 5 4.31 26.78 -24.16
N GLN A 6 4.55 28.04 -23.82
CA GLN A 6 5.90 28.59 -23.75
C GLN A 6 6.74 27.91 -22.66
N CYS A 7 6.14 27.64 -21.50
CA CYS A 7 6.79 26.94 -20.40
C CYS A 7 7.21 25.52 -20.79
N LEU A 8 6.34 24.77 -21.47
CA LEU A 8 6.58 23.39 -21.89
C LEU A 8 7.70 23.25 -22.93
N LEU A 9 8.01 24.31 -23.69
CA LEU A 9 9.18 24.31 -24.57
C LEU A 9 10.51 24.23 -23.80
N CYS A 10 10.57 24.85 -22.62
CA CYS A 10 11.78 24.91 -21.79
C CYS A 10 11.78 23.82 -20.70
N LEU A 11 10.61 23.51 -20.14
CA LEU A 11 10.43 22.64 -18.98
C LEU A 11 9.54 21.43 -19.29
N GLY A 12 9.52 20.96 -20.54
CA GLY A 12 8.68 19.84 -20.97
C GLY A 12 8.94 18.50 -20.27
N HIS A 13 10.07 18.35 -19.56
CA HIS A 13 10.34 17.14 -18.77
C HIS A 13 9.77 17.17 -17.33
N HIS A 14 9.08 18.25 -16.95
CA HIS A 14 8.45 18.43 -15.66
C HIS A 14 6.97 17.99 -15.69
N PRO A 15 6.61 16.83 -15.10
CA PRO A 15 5.26 16.27 -15.20
C PRO A 15 4.19 17.11 -14.48
N ASP A 16 4.59 17.84 -13.45
CA ASP A 16 3.77 18.82 -12.72
C ASP A 16 3.22 19.92 -13.65
N ILE A 17 4.05 20.47 -14.53
CA ILE A 17 3.63 21.54 -15.45
C ILE A 17 2.60 21.03 -16.46
N TRP A 18 2.77 19.79 -16.96
CA TRP A 18 1.77 19.14 -17.82
C TRP A 18 0.44 18.91 -17.10
N TYR A 19 0.51 18.45 -15.86
CA TYR A 19 -0.68 18.21 -15.03
C TYR A 19 -1.42 19.51 -14.70
N GLU A 20 -0.71 20.57 -14.32
CA GLU A 20 -1.30 21.88 -14.05
C GLU A 20 -1.94 22.50 -15.30
N ALA A 21 -1.29 22.38 -16.46
CA ALA A 21 -1.85 22.84 -17.73
C ALA A 21 -3.15 22.10 -18.09
N ALA A 22 -3.17 20.76 -17.92
CA ALA A 22 -4.36 19.96 -18.15
C ALA A 22 -5.47 20.25 -17.14
N SER A 23 -5.14 20.39 -15.85
CA SER A 23 -6.10 20.74 -14.80
C SER A 23 -6.75 22.11 -15.03
N TYR A 24 -5.96 23.08 -15.50
CA TYR A 24 -6.49 24.40 -15.88
C TYR A 24 -7.52 24.30 -17.02
N LEU A 25 -7.22 23.52 -18.07
CA LEU A 25 -8.15 23.28 -19.18
C LEU A 25 -9.43 22.58 -18.72
N GLU A 26 -9.31 21.58 -17.85
CA GLU A 26 -10.45 20.86 -17.27
C GLU A 26 -11.37 21.81 -16.46
N GLN A 27 -10.78 22.65 -15.61
CA GLN A 27 -11.53 23.63 -14.83
C GLN A 27 -12.23 24.66 -15.73
N ALA A 28 -11.54 25.14 -16.76
CA ALA A 28 -12.12 26.05 -17.76
C ALA A 28 -13.30 25.38 -18.50
N SER A 29 -13.16 24.12 -18.89
CA SER A 29 -14.22 23.32 -19.51
C SER A 29 -15.47 23.24 -18.62
N LYS A 30 -15.30 22.91 -17.34
CA LYS A 30 -16.42 22.81 -16.38
C LYS A 30 -17.14 24.15 -16.21
N LEU A 31 -16.37 25.23 -16.02
CA LEU A 31 -16.92 26.58 -15.84
C LEU A 31 -17.68 27.08 -17.08
N LEU A 32 -17.24 26.73 -18.30
CA LEU A 32 -17.96 27.06 -19.52
C LEU A 32 -19.26 26.27 -19.67
N ALA A 33 -19.24 24.98 -19.29
CA ALA A 33 -20.44 24.15 -19.28
C ALA A 33 -21.51 24.72 -18.31
N GLU A 34 -21.10 25.16 -17.12
CA GLU A 34 -21.97 25.82 -16.13
C GLU A 34 -22.58 27.13 -16.66
N LYS A 35 -21.81 27.89 -17.44
CA LYS A 35 -22.29 29.13 -18.09
C LYS A 35 -23.18 28.89 -19.31
N GLY A 36 -23.40 27.62 -19.69
CA GLY A 36 -24.24 27.24 -20.82
C GLY A 36 -23.52 27.15 -22.17
N ASP A 37 -22.21 27.44 -22.23
CA ASP A 37 -21.42 27.32 -23.45
C ASP A 37 -20.89 25.89 -23.64
N GLN A 38 -21.80 25.02 -24.06
CA GLN A 38 -21.51 23.59 -24.24
C GLN A 38 -20.52 23.30 -25.37
N ASN A 39 -20.44 24.15 -26.40
CA ASN A 39 -19.54 23.95 -27.52
C ASN A 39 -18.09 24.23 -27.11
N MET A 40 -17.84 25.38 -26.46
CA MET A 40 -16.51 25.70 -25.96
C MET A 40 -16.08 24.75 -24.86
N ALA A 41 -16.98 24.35 -23.95
CA ALA A 41 -16.68 23.36 -22.93
C ALA A 41 -16.17 22.04 -23.53
N ARG A 42 -16.84 21.52 -24.57
CA ARG A 42 -16.38 20.30 -25.27
C ARG A 42 -15.02 20.48 -25.92
N GLN A 43 -14.77 21.63 -26.54
CA GLN A 43 -13.46 21.94 -27.13
C GLN A 43 -12.35 21.90 -26.06
N PHE A 44 -12.53 22.59 -24.94
CA PHE A 44 -11.56 22.55 -23.83
C PHE A 44 -11.39 21.14 -23.25
N ALA A 45 -12.45 20.34 -23.22
CA ALA A 45 -12.37 18.96 -22.78
C ALA A 45 -11.52 18.09 -23.72
N ASP A 46 -11.61 18.31 -25.04
CA ASP A 46 -10.79 17.60 -26.02
C ASP A 46 -9.34 18.12 -26.04
N GLU A 47 -9.12 19.41 -25.85
CA GLU A 47 -7.78 19.99 -25.65
C GLU A 47 -7.09 19.44 -24.39
N THR A 48 -7.85 19.22 -23.31
CA THR A 48 -7.32 18.58 -22.09
C THR A 48 -6.85 17.15 -22.36
N ALA A 49 -7.62 16.35 -23.12
CA ALA A 49 -7.20 15.01 -23.52
C ALA A 49 -5.94 15.05 -24.40
N ALA A 50 -5.90 15.98 -25.37
CA ALA A 50 -4.74 16.17 -26.23
C ALA A 50 -3.48 16.58 -25.45
N MET A 51 -3.63 17.36 -24.37
CA MET A 51 -2.53 17.73 -23.47
C MET A 51 -1.90 16.49 -22.83
N TYR A 52 -2.73 15.57 -22.30
CA TYR A 52 -2.24 14.32 -21.73
C TYR A 52 -1.64 13.37 -22.77
N GLU A 53 -2.19 13.31 -23.99
CA GLU A 53 -1.60 12.50 -25.08
C GLU A 53 -0.21 13.01 -25.45
N ARG A 54 0.00 14.33 -25.53
CA ARG A 54 1.31 14.94 -25.74
C ARG A 54 2.26 14.66 -24.58
N ALA A 55 1.78 14.82 -23.35
CA ALA A 55 2.58 14.58 -22.14
C ALA A 55 3.10 13.13 -22.09
N THR A 56 2.22 12.14 -22.32
CA THR A 56 2.57 10.71 -22.33
C THR A 56 3.37 10.29 -23.56
N ALA A 57 3.35 11.06 -24.65
CA ALA A 57 4.24 10.84 -25.80
C ALA A 57 5.68 11.30 -25.53
N LEU A 58 5.86 12.39 -24.77
CA LEU A 58 7.16 12.91 -24.38
C LEU A 58 7.74 12.17 -23.17
N LEU A 59 6.99 12.11 -22.07
CA LEU A 59 7.35 11.47 -20.80
C LEU A 59 6.79 10.04 -20.72
N LYS A 60 7.25 9.19 -21.63
CA LYS A 60 6.69 7.85 -21.89
C LYS A 60 6.63 6.93 -20.66
N THR A 61 7.57 7.05 -19.73
CA THR A 61 7.66 6.20 -18.53
C THR A 61 7.05 6.84 -17.28
N ASN A 62 6.49 8.06 -17.38
CA ASN A 62 5.92 8.74 -16.24
C ASN A 62 4.53 8.19 -15.89
N ILE A 63 4.48 7.30 -14.91
CA ILE A 63 3.25 6.60 -14.48
C ILE A 63 2.16 7.58 -14.00
N MET A 64 2.54 8.68 -13.35
CA MET A 64 1.61 9.67 -12.78
C MET A 64 0.76 10.33 -13.86
N LEU A 65 1.36 10.75 -14.98
CA LEU A 65 0.65 11.37 -16.10
C LEU A 65 -0.33 10.39 -16.78
N TYR A 66 0.00 9.10 -16.82
CA TYR A 66 -0.94 8.09 -17.31
C TYR A 66 -2.13 7.90 -16.37
N PHE A 67 -1.94 7.94 -15.05
CA PHE A 67 -3.03 7.86 -14.07
C PHE A 67 -3.94 9.08 -14.17
N ALA A 68 -3.36 10.29 -14.18
CA ALA A 68 -4.12 11.52 -14.36
C ALA A 68 -4.93 11.50 -15.67
N TYR A 69 -4.33 10.99 -16.74
CA TYR A 69 -5.03 10.86 -18.01
C TYR A 69 -6.18 9.83 -17.96
N ALA A 70 -5.94 8.67 -17.35
CA ALA A 70 -6.95 7.63 -17.18
C ALA A 70 -8.13 8.13 -16.34
N ASP A 71 -7.87 8.82 -15.22
CA ASP A 71 -8.89 9.39 -14.34
C ASP A 71 -9.71 10.48 -15.07
N TYR A 72 -9.04 11.30 -15.90
CA TYR A 72 -9.71 12.30 -16.71
C TYR A 72 -10.68 11.67 -17.74
N GLU A 73 -10.24 10.64 -18.47
CA GLU A 73 -11.11 9.93 -19.43
C GLU A 73 -12.21 9.11 -18.73
N GLU A 74 -11.95 8.59 -17.52
CA GLU A 74 -12.97 7.99 -16.66
C GLU A 74 -14.05 9.00 -16.28
N GLY A 75 -13.67 10.22 -15.88
CA GLY A 75 -14.60 11.32 -15.58
C GLY A 75 -15.46 11.76 -16.77
N ARG A 76 -14.98 11.52 -18.00
CA ARG A 76 -15.75 11.71 -19.25
C ARG A 76 -16.58 10.49 -19.65
N CYS A 77 -16.61 9.45 -18.83
CA CYS A 77 -17.24 8.15 -19.09
C CYS A 77 -16.69 7.44 -20.36
N LYS A 78 -15.45 7.74 -20.77
CA LYS A 78 -14.80 7.13 -21.95
C LYS A 78 -14.03 5.86 -21.55
N TYR A 79 -14.72 4.89 -20.96
CA TYR A 79 -14.09 3.69 -20.37
C TYR A 79 -13.24 2.88 -21.34
N ALA A 80 -13.65 2.75 -22.61
CA ALA A 80 -12.85 2.09 -23.63
C ALA A 80 -11.45 2.74 -23.82
N LYS A 81 -11.37 4.07 -23.72
CA LYS A 81 -10.11 4.81 -23.77
C LYS A 81 -9.29 4.55 -22.51
N VAL A 82 -9.91 4.52 -21.34
CA VAL A 82 -9.24 4.18 -20.06
C VAL A 82 -8.55 2.83 -20.13
N HIS A 83 -9.23 1.79 -20.63
CA HIS A 83 -8.60 0.48 -20.87
C HIS A 83 -7.39 0.57 -21.80
N SER A 84 -7.47 1.36 -22.88
CA SER A 84 -6.34 1.53 -23.80
C SER A 84 -5.13 2.21 -23.14
N ILE A 85 -5.36 3.19 -22.26
CA ILE A 85 -4.32 3.90 -21.52
C ILE A 85 -3.60 2.93 -20.58
N TYR A 86 -4.36 2.18 -19.75
CA TYR A 86 -3.77 1.21 -18.84
C TYR A 86 -3.07 0.05 -19.57
N LYS A 87 -3.66 -0.49 -20.64
CA LYS A 87 -3.04 -1.54 -21.47
C LYS A 87 -1.73 -1.08 -22.10
N LYS A 88 -1.69 0.17 -22.59
CA LYS A 88 -0.44 0.78 -23.09
C LYS A 88 0.60 0.90 -21.98
N LEU A 89 0.19 1.37 -20.79
CA LEU A 89 1.10 1.56 -19.66
C LEU A 89 1.73 0.25 -19.21
N ILE A 90 0.94 -0.80 -18.96
CA ILE A 90 1.44 -2.11 -18.50
C ILE A 90 2.32 -2.80 -19.56
N SER A 91 2.15 -2.49 -20.85
CA SER A 91 2.98 -3.06 -21.91
C SER A 91 4.34 -2.37 -22.07
N LEU A 92 4.59 -1.26 -21.38
CA LEU A 92 5.89 -0.58 -21.47
C LEU A 92 6.99 -1.38 -20.79
N ASP A 93 8.15 -1.41 -21.43
CA ASP A 93 9.40 -1.90 -20.85
C ASP A 93 10.04 -0.83 -19.97
N GLY A 94 10.65 -1.24 -18.86
CA GLY A 94 11.38 -0.33 -17.95
C GLY A 94 10.53 0.35 -16.87
N ILE A 95 9.26 -0.02 -16.70
CA ILE A 95 8.45 0.36 -15.54
C ILE A 95 8.08 -0.87 -14.72
N ASP A 96 7.84 -0.67 -13.42
CA ASP A 96 7.20 -1.66 -12.57
C ASP A 96 5.68 -1.65 -12.84
N PRO A 97 5.09 -2.71 -13.43
CA PRO A 97 3.68 -2.75 -13.76
C PRO A 97 2.79 -2.99 -12.53
N THR A 98 3.36 -3.23 -11.35
CA THR A 98 2.60 -3.54 -10.12
C THR A 98 1.60 -2.44 -9.77
N LEU A 99 2.06 -1.18 -9.71
CA LEU A 99 1.18 -0.05 -9.39
C LEU A 99 0.16 0.25 -10.51
N PRO A 100 0.54 0.22 -11.80
CA PRO A 100 -0.41 0.24 -12.91
C PRO A 100 -1.53 -0.81 -12.81
N TYR A 101 -1.20 -2.07 -12.52
CA TYR A 101 -2.22 -3.11 -12.33
C TYR A 101 -3.15 -2.82 -11.14
N ILE A 102 -2.62 -2.33 -10.02
CA ILE A 102 -3.43 -1.96 -8.85
C ILE A 102 -4.44 -0.87 -9.23
N GLN A 103 -4.01 0.20 -9.90
CA GLN A 103 -4.92 1.27 -10.31
C GLN A 103 -5.93 0.79 -11.36
N TYR A 104 -5.50 -0.04 -12.31
CA TYR A 104 -6.39 -0.60 -13.31
C TYR A 104 -7.46 -1.52 -12.71
N MET A 105 -7.11 -2.31 -11.69
CA MET A 105 -8.08 -3.09 -10.90
C MET A 105 -9.09 -2.19 -10.16
N ARG A 106 -8.63 -1.07 -9.59
CA ARG A 106 -9.51 -0.13 -8.88
C ARG A 106 -10.52 0.53 -9.82
N PHE A 107 -10.06 0.97 -11.00
CA PHE A 107 -10.91 1.49 -12.07
C PHE A 107 -11.98 0.47 -12.48
N THR A 108 -11.57 -0.74 -12.89
CA THR A 108 -12.51 -1.77 -13.36
C THR A 108 -13.50 -2.18 -12.27
N ARG A 109 -13.06 -2.25 -11.01
CA ARG A 109 -13.96 -2.51 -9.88
C ARG A 109 -15.03 -1.43 -9.70
N ARG A 110 -14.62 -0.15 -9.82
CA ARG A 110 -15.47 1.02 -9.57
C ARG A 110 -16.47 1.24 -10.69
N CYS A 111 -16.07 1.06 -11.95
CA CYS A 111 -16.91 1.36 -13.11
C CYS A 111 -17.64 0.14 -13.68
N GLU A 112 -17.08 -1.07 -13.55
CA GLU A 112 -17.56 -2.27 -14.26
C GLU A 112 -17.86 -3.46 -13.33
N GLY A 113 -17.53 -3.33 -12.05
CA GLY A 113 -17.80 -4.32 -11.02
C GLY A 113 -16.71 -5.39 -10.84
N ILE A 114 -17.00 -6.35 -9.97
CA ILE A 114 -15.99 -7.29 -9.43
C ILE A 114 -15.44 -8.27 -10.48
N LEU A 115 -16.26 -8.70 -11.44
CA LEU A 115 -15.82 -9.66 -12.47
C LEU A 115 -14.75 -9.05 -13.38
N SER A 116 -14.91 -7.77 -13.77
CA SER A 116 -13.91 -7.07 -14.55
C SER A 116 -12.60 -6.92 -13.77
N ALA A 117 -12.66 -6.53 -12.50
CA ALA A 117 -11.48 -6.43 -11.63
C ALA A 117 -10.72 -7.77 -11.50
N ARG A 118 -11.43 -8.90 -11.38
CA ARG A 118 -10.82 -10.24 -11.38
C ARG A 118 -10.14 -10.59 -12.69
N SER A 119 -10.67 -10.12 -13.82
CA SER A 119 -10.04 -10.31 -15.13
C SER A 119 -8.69 -9.58 -15.22
N VAL A 120 -8.62 -8.35 -14.69
CA VAL A 120 -7.37 -7.58 -14.59
C VAL A 120 -6.40 -8.26 -13.62
N PHE A 121 -6.88 -8.76 -12.47
CA PHE A 121 -6.03 -9.51 -11.55
C PHE A 121 -5.46 -10.79 -12.19
N LYS A 122 -6.24 -11.48 -13.03
CA LYS A 122 -5.73 -12.61 -13.82
C LYS A 122 -4.57 -12.16 -14.73
N MET A 123 -4.74 -11.06 -15.47
CA MET A 123 -3.66 -10.49 -16.30
C MET A 123 -2.40 -10.16 -15.47
N ALA A 124 -2.58 -9.57 -14.28
CA ALA A 124 -1.46 -9.23 -13.40
C ALA A 124 -0.69 -10.46 -12.92
N ARG A 125 -1.38 -11.57 -12.62
CA ARG A 125 -0.75 -12.82 -12.18
C ARG A 125 0.11 -13.47 -13.27
N ASP A 126 -0.29 -13.31 -14.52
CA ASP A 126 0.41 -13.85 -15.68
C ASP A 126 1.67 -13.01 -16.04
N ASP A 127 1.81 -11.80 -15.50
CA ASP A 127 3.00 -10.96 -15.68
C ASP A 127 4.11 -11.34 -14.66
N PRO A 128 5.33 -11.71 -15.10
CA PRO A 128 6.43 -12.05 -14.20
C PRO A 128 7.00 -10.85 -13.44
N ARG A 129 6.76 -9.61 -13.90
CA ARG A 129 7.34 -8.38 -13.33
C ARG A 129 6.60 -7.88 -12.09
N VAL A 130 5.38 -8.35 -11.83
CA VAL A 130 4.57 -7.83 -10.71
C VAL A 130 5.13 -8.24 -9.34
N GLY A 131 5.08 -7.30 -8.41
CA GLY A 131 5.34 -7.49 -7.00
C GLY A 131 4.13 -7.98 -6.21
N TYR A 132 4.35 -8.24 -4.92
CA TYR A 132 3.34 -8.80 -4.02
C TYR A 132 2.16 -7.85 -3.76
N GLN A 133 2.36 -6.55 -3.95
CA GLN A 133 1.38 -5.50 -3.63
C GLN A 133 0.08 -5.68 -4.41
N VAL A 134 0.12 -6.25 -5.63
CA VAL A 134 -1.10 -6.53 -6.41
C VAL A 134 -1.97 -7.61 -5.76
N TYR A 135 -1.36 -8.62 -5.13
CA TYR A 135 -2.08 -9.67 -4.41
C TYR A 135 -2.74 -9.11 -3.14
N VAL A 136 -2.01 -8.28 -2.39
CA VAL A 136 -2.54 -7.59 -1.21
C VAL A 136 -3.73 -6.70 -1.62
N SER A 137 -3.56 -5.88 -2.66
CA SER A 137 -4.64 -5.02 -3.15
C SER A 137 -5.86 -5.82 -3.63
N ALA A 138 -5.66 -6.96 -4.29
CA ALA A 138 -6.75 -7.82 -4.75
C ALA A 138 -7.52 -8.45 -3.57
N ALA A 139 -6.80 -8.95 -2.56
CA ALA A 139 -7.42 -9.55 -1.38
C ALA A 139 -8.22 -8.52 -0.56
N LEU A 140 -7.65 -7.33 -0.34
CA LEU A 140 -8.33 -6.24 0.36
C LEU A 140 -9.55 -5.72 -0.41
N MET A 141 -9.50 -5.70 -1.74
CA MET A 141 -10.64 -5.33 -2.58
C MET A 141 -11.81 -6.30 -2.40
N GLU A 142 -11.54 -7.61 -2.33
CA GLU A 142 -12.59 -8.61 -2.06
C GLU A 142 -13.16 -8.49 -0.65
N TYR A 143 -12.29 -8.24 0.34
CA TYR A 143 -12.71 -8.06 1.72
C TYR A 143 -13.57 -6.81 1.93
N TYR A 144 -13.08 -5.64 1.51
CA TYR A 144 -13.78 -4.38 1.78
C TYR A 144 -15.02 -4.21 0.92
N CYS A 145 -14.95 -4.59 -0.36
CA CYS A 145 -16.01 -4.27 -1.33
C CYS A 145 -16.97 -5.44 -1.57
N SER A 146 -16.51 -6.69 -1.52
CA SER A 146 -17.36 -7.88 -1.72
C SER A 146 -17.80 -8.52 -0.39
N LYS A 147 -17.18 -8.13 0.74
CA LYS A 147 -17.37 -8.73 2.07
C LYS A 147 -17.10 -10.24 2.11
N ASP A 148 -16.32 -10.75 1.14
CA ASP A 148 -15.97 -12.15 1.03
C ASP A 148 -14.57 -12.40 1.61
N THR A 149 -14.53 -12.84 2.86
CA THR A 149 -13.30 -13.19 3.58
C THR A 149 -12.62 -14.43 3.01
N THR A 150 -13.40 -15.34 2.39
CA THR A 150 -12.92 -16.60 1.86
C THR A 150 -12.09 -16.38 0.60
N ILE A 151 -12.53 -15.50 -0.29
CA ILE A 151 -11.78 -15.17 -1.50
C ILE A 151 -10.53 -14.36 -1.16
N GLY A 152 -10.64 -13.40 -0.21
CA GLY A 152 -9.48 -12.67 0.29
C GLY A 152 -8.39 -13.62 0.83
N HIS A 153 -8.78 -14.58 1.67
CA HIS A 153 -7.86 -15.60 2.19
C HIS A 153 -7.24 -16.46 1.07
N LYS A 154 -8.04 -16.90 0.10
CA LYS A 154 -7.54 -17.66 -1.07
C LYS A 154 -6.51 -16.88 -1.90
N ILE A 155 -6.69 -15.56 -2.05
CA ILE A 155 -5.74 -14.71 -2.76
C ILE A 155 -4.42 -14.60 -1.99
N PHE A 156 -4.48 -14.45 -0.66
CA PHE A 156 -3.27 -14.44 0.18
C PHE A 156 -2.53 -15.78 0.15
N GLU A 157 -3.23 -16.91 0.26
CA GLU A 157 -2.60 -18.24 0.12
C GLU A 157 -1.98 -18.44 -1.27
N LEU A 158 -2.60 -17.89 -2.32
CA LEU A 158 -1.99 -17.90 -3.66
C LEU A 158 -0.72 -17.04 -3.70
N GLY A 159 -0.73 -15.86 -3.07
CA GLY A 159 0.43 -14.98 -2.96
C GLY A 159 1.57 -15.60 -2.15
N MET A 160 1.27 -16.33 -1.08
CA MET A 160 2.26 -17.05 -0.26
C MET A 160 3.10 -18.02 -1.09
N LYS A 161 2.53 -18.65 -2.12
CA LYS A 161 3.30 -19.55 -3.02
C LYS A 161 4.41 -18.83 -3.78
N ARG A 162 4.28 -17.53 -4.04
CA ARG A 162 5.24 -16.73 -4.84
C ARG A 162 6.09 -15.79 -3.97
N PHE A 163 5.54 -15.27 -2.88
CA PHE A 163 6.13 -14.19 -2.09
C PHE A 163 6.35 -14.56 -0.61
N ALA A 164 6.34 -15.83 -0.23
CA ALA A 164 6.60 -16.26 1.16
C ALA A 164 7.95 -15.78 1.74
N SER A 165 8.96 -15.60 0.91
CA SER A 165 10.28 -15.08 1.33
C SER A 165 10.29 -13.55 1.56
N ASN A 166 9.23 -12.85 1.14
CA ASN A 166 9.12 -11.40 1.32
C ASN A 166 8.42 -11.08 2.65
N PRO A 167 9.13 -10.50 3.64
CA PRO A 167 8.55 -10.20 4.95
C PRO A 167 7.39 -9.20 4.86
N ASP A 168 7.44 -8.24 3.93
CA ASP A 168 6.43 -7.20 3.79
C ASP A 168 5.09 -7.78 3.33
N PHE A 169 5.14 -8.78 2.44
CA PHE A 169 3.93 -9.53 2.04
C PHE A 169 3.34 -10.32 3.21
N VAL A 170 4.18 -11.03 3.97
CA VAL A 170 3.74 -11.82 5.13
C VAL A 170 3.09 -10.91 6.17
N LEU A 171 3.67 -9.74 6.43
CA LEU A 171 3.11 -8.76 7.37
C LEU A 171 1.73 -8.26 6.91
N CYS A 172 1.56 -7.94 5.63
CA CYS A 172 0.24 -7.58 5.10
C CYS A 172 -0.79 -8.71 5.26
N TYR A 173 -0.37 -9.97 5.13
CA TYR A 173 -1.27 -11.11 5.33
C TYR A 173 -1.63 -11.32 6.80
N VAL A 174 -0.65 -11.23 7.69
CA VAL A 174 -0.87 -11.25 9.14
C VAL A 174 -1.83 -10.16 9.56
N ASP A 175 -1.62 -8.92 9.09
CA ASP A 175 -2.50 -7.80 9.41
C ASP A 175 -3.92 -8.11 8.93
N TYR A 176 -4.10 -8.64 7.72
CA TYR A 176 -5.40 -9.08 7.23
C TYR A 176 -6.08 -10.12 8.15
N MET A 177 -5.36 -11.17 8.56
CA MET A 177 -5.90 -12.24 9.42
C MET A 177 -6.26 -11.72 10.83
N ALA A 178 -5.46 -10.79 11.36
CA ALA A 178 -5.74 -10.15 12.64
C ALA A 178 -7.05 -9.33 12.58
N HIS A 179 -7.34 -8.66 11.46
CA HIS A 179 -8.61 -7.95 11.27
C HIS A 179 -9.84 -8.87 11.19
N LEU A 180 -9.65 -10.16 10.86
CA LEU A 180 -10.73 -11.15 10.87
C LEU A 180 -11.01 -11.71 12.27
N ASN A 181 -10.26 -11.31 13.31
CA ASN A 181 -10.28 -11.90 14.65
C ASN A 181 -10.02 -13.42 14.64
N GLU A 182 -9.24 -13.91 13.67
CA GLU A 182 -8.83 -15.32 13.60
C GLU A 182 -7.48 -15.52 14.30
N ASP A 183 -7.46 -15.33 15.62
CA ASP A 183 -6.21 -15.26 16.38
C ASP A 183 -5.36 -16.54 16.30
N ASN A 184 -6.01 -17.70 16.36
CA ASN A 184 -5.33 -18.98 16.18
C ASN A 184 -4.69 -19.10 14.80
N ASN A 185 -5.40 -18.67 13.75
CA ASN A 185 -4.87 -18.73 12.38
C ASN A 185 -3.75 -17.71 12.18
N THR A 186 -3.85 -16.54 12.82
CA THR A 186 -2.80 -15.50 12.80
C THR A 186 -1.52 -16.02 13.47
N ARG A 187 -1.63 -16.70 14.62
CA ARG A 187 -0.48 -17.38 15.27
C ARG A 187 0.14 -18.45 14.37
N VAL A 188 -0.69 -19.31 13.78
CA VAL A 188 -0.23 -20.36 12.87
C VAL A 188 0.50 -19.75 11.67
N LEU A 189 0.03 -18.61 11.15
CA LEU A 189 0.68 -17.90 10.06
C LEU A 189 2.05 -17.34 10.45
N PHE A 190 2.18 -16.73 11.64
CA PHE A 190 3.47 -16.29 12.17
C PHE A 190 4.45 -17.46 12.32
N GLU A 191 4.00 -18.57 12.92
CA GLU A 191 4.81 -19.77 13.10
C GLU A 191 5.26 -20.36 11.76
N ARG A 192 4.36 -20.42 10.77
CA ARG A 192 4.67 -20.87 9.42
C ARG A 192 5.72 -19.99 8.75
N ALA A 193 5.56 -18.67 8.83
CA ALA A 193 6.51 -17.74 8.23
C ALA A 193 7.91 -17.83 8.88
N LEU A 194 7.97 -17.93 10.21
CA LEU A 194 9.22 -17.99 10.96
C LEU A 194 9.89 -19.38 10.94
N GLY A 195 9.11 -20.44 10.71
CA GLY A 195 9.61 -21.81 10.58
C GLY A 195 10.16 -22.14 9.18
N THR A 196 9.96 -21.26 8.20
CA THR A 196 10.43 -21.47 6.83
C THR A 196 11.83 -20.87 6.66
N GLU A 197 12.82 -21.67 6.25
CA GLU A 197 14.21 -21.21 6.00
C GLU A 197 14.34 -20.18 4.85
N GLN A 198 13.23 -19.86 4.18
CA GLN A 198 13.15 -18.91 3.07
C GLN A 198 13.33 -17.45 3.50
N ILE A 199 13.20 -17.13 4.79
CA ILE A 199 13.35 -15.76 5.32
C ILE A 199 14.72 -15.64 5.98
N GLN A 200 15.57 -14.75 5.45
CA GLN A 200 16.86 -14.43 6.04
C GLN A 200 16.68 -13.93 7.49
N SER A 201 17.53 -14.37 8.41
CA SER A 201 17.41 -14.09 9.86
C SER A 201 17.33 -12.61 10.20
N GLU A 202 17.93 -11.74 9.39
CA GLU A 202 17.88 -10.28 9.57
C GLU A 202 16.50 -9.69 9.21
N ARG A 203 15.83 -10.23 8.20
CA ARG A 203 14.47 -9.81 7.79
C ARG A 203 13.38 -10.44 8.66
N ALA A 204 13.65 -11.59 9.27
CA ALA A 204 12.76 -12.22 10.25
C ALA A 204 12.53 -11.35 11.50
N ARG A 205 13.43 -10.40 11.79
CA ARG A 205 13.30 -9.44 12.90
C ARG A 205 11.96 -8.70 12.89
N VAL A 206 11.53 -8.23 11.71
CA VAL A 206 10.29 -7.44 11.58
C VAL A 206 9.06 -8.30 11.86
N ILE A 207 9.09 -9.56 11.43
CA ILE A 207 8.03 -10.53 11.69
C ILE A 207 7.96 -10.88 13.17
N TRP A 208 9.12 -11.12 13.82
CA TRP A 208 9.18 -11.35 15.26
C TRP A 208 8.69 -10.16 16.09
N ALA A 209 9.05 -8.94 15.68
CA ALA A 209 8.57 -7.73 16.33
C ALA A 209 7.04 -7.61 16.22
N ARG A 210 6.48 -7.88 15.03
CA ARG A 210 5.04 -7.88 14.81
C ARG A 210 4.32 -9.00 15.57
N PHE A 211 4.92 -10.19 15.68
CA PHE A 211 4.35 -11.30 16.44
C PHE A 211 4.29 -10.98 17.94
N LEU A 212 5.36 -10.40 18.48
CA LEU A 212 5.37 -9.95 19.86
C LEU A 212 4.30 -8.87 20.11
N GLN A 213 4.16 -7.90 19.20
CA GLN A 213 3.11 -6.88 19.28
C GLN A 213 1.70 -7.49 19.26
N PHE A 214 1.47 -8.49 18.41
CA PHE A 214 0.19 -9.20 18.32
C PHE A 214 -0.19 -9.85 19.66
N GLU A 215 0.75 -10.55 20.31
CA GLU A 215 0.50 -11.18 21.62
C GLU A 215 0.41 -10.17 22.78
N LEU A 216 1.10 -9.03 22.67
CA LEU A 216 1.03 -7.93 23.63
C LEU A 216 -0.20 -7.04 23.45
N GLN A 217 -0.95 -7.22 22.36
CA GLN A 217 -2.10 -6.37 21.99
C GLN A 217 -1.78 -4.89 21.73
N VAL A 218 -0.50 -4.56 21.53
CA VAL A 218 -0.07 -3.19 21.28
C VAL A 218 -0.10 -2.93 19.77
N SER A 219 -1.09 -2.14 19.33
CA SER A 219 -1.12 -1.64 17.94
C SER A 219 0.04 -0.67 17.69
N PRO A 220 0.72 -0.73 16.53
CA PRO A 220 1.82 0.17 16.20
C PRO A 220 1.26 1.51 15.73
N TYR A 221 0.69 2.31 16.63
CA TYR A 221 0.46 3.72 16.30
C TYR A 221 1.69 4.50 16.76
N SER A 222 2.50 4.91 15.78
CA SER A 222 3.37 6.06 15.98
C SER A 222 2.48 7.30 16.03
N ILE A 223 2.86 8.29 16.83
CA ILE A 223 2.16 9.55 17.14
C ILE A 223 1.73 10.34 15.88
N TYR A 224 2.27 10.00 14.71
CA TYR A 224 1.95 10.64 13.43
C TYR A 224 0.62 10.22 12.79
N ASP A 225 -0.02 9.13 13.21
CA ASP A 225 -1.30 8.68 12.64
C ASP A 225 -2.55 9.23 13.34
N PHE A 226 -2.38 10.07 14.38
CA PHE A 226 -3.48 10.61 15.19
C PHE A 226 -4.41 11.57 14.41
N TYR A 227 -3.95 12.13 13.30
CA TYR A 227 -4.73 13.12 12.52
C TYR A 227 -5.74 12.49 11.54
N LEU A 228 -5.80 11.16 11.40
CA LEU A 228 -6.51 10.57 10.26
C LEU A 228 -7.72 9.67 10.60
N TYR A 229 -7.90 9.16 11.82
CA TYR A 229 -9.03 8.24 12.11
C TYR A 229 -9.59 8.34 13.54
N PRO A 230 -10.56 9.23 13.81
CA PRO A 230 -11.19 9.35 15.14
C PRO A 230 -12.13 8.20 15.53
N LEU A 231 -12.54 7.32 14.59
CA LEU A 231 -13.62 6.35 14.83
C LEU A 231 -13.15 4.89 15.05
N PHE A 232 -11.86 4.59 14.86
CA PHE A 232 -11.31 3.23 14.97
C PHE A 232 -10.89 2.82 16.40
N MET A 233 -10.75 3.80 17.31
CA MET A 233 -10.24 3.58 18.68
C MET A 233 -11.23 2.90 19.64
N LEU A 234 -12.53 2.85 19.33
CA LEU A 234 -13.54 2.45 20.31
C LEU A 234 -14.01 0.99 20.22
N HIS A 235 -13.56 0.21 19.23
CA HIS A 235 -14.07 -1.16 19.03
C HIS A 235 -13.07 -2.30 19.32
N SER A 236 -11.75 -2.05 19.40
CA SER A 236 -10.75 -3.11 19.67
C SER A 236 -10.30 -3.24 21.12
N LEU A 237 -10.79 -2.38 22.03
CA LEU A 237 -10.34 -2.32 23.43
C LEU A 237 -10.88 -3.44 24.36
N SER A 238 -11.55 -4.48 23.86
CA SER A 238 -12.31 -5.40 24.73
C SER A 238 -11.98 -6.89 24.68
N LYS A 239 -10.96 -7.38 23.95
CA LYS A 239 -10.67 -8.84 23.95
C LYS A 239 -9.17 -9.14 24.00
N GLY A 240 -8.75 -9.66 25.16
CA GLY A 240 -7.41 -10.20 25.45
C GLY A 240 -7.10 -11.45 24.64
N VAL A 241 -6.01 -11.46 23.87
CA VAL A 241 -5.55 -12.63 23.13
C VAL A 241 -4.06 -12.88 23.41
N GLY A 242 -3.78 -13.61 24.49
CA GLY A 242 -2.43 -14.02 24.88
C GLY A 242 -2.25 -14.02 26.39
N ASP A 243 -1.38 -14.88 26.91
CA ASP A 243 -0.99 -14.89 28.33
C ASP A 243 0.51 -14.54 28.45
N LEU A 244 0.96 -14.12 29.64
CA LEU A 244 2.37 -13.76 29.85
C LEU A 244 3.32 -14.91 29.48
N ALA A 245 2.86 -16.15 29.59
CA ALA A 245 3.64 -17.33 29.22
C ALA A 245 3.85 -17.47 27.69
N SER A 246 2.87 -17.07 26.85
CA SER A 246 3.03 -17.06 25.39
C SER A 246 4.06 -16.03 24.94
N ILE A 247 4.01 -14.82 25.53
CA ILE A 247 4.93 -13.71 25.26
C ILE A 247 6.39 -14.12 25.57
N LEU A 248 6.65 -14.67 26.76
CA LEU A 248 7.99 -15.08 27.18
C LEU A 248 8.57 -16.22 26.30
N LYS A 249 7.72 -17.11 25.78
CA LYS A 249 8.15 -18.18 24.85
C LYS A 249 8.61 -17.61 23.51
N ILE A 250 7.90 -16.61 22.99
CA ILE A 250 8.23 -15.93 21.72
C ILE A 250 9.52 -15.12 21.86
N GLU A 251 9.69 -14.39 22.96
CA GLU A 251 10.92 -13.65 23.25
C GLU A 251 12.15 -14.55 23.30
N LYS A 252 12.05 -15.70 24.00
CA LYS A 252 13.14 -16.67 24.09
C LYS A 252 13.53 -17.23 22.70
N ARG A 253 12.55 -17.45 21.83
CA ARG A 253 12.78 -17.93 20.45
C ARG A 253 13.39 -16.83 19.57
N ARG A 254 12.88 -15.60 19.66
CA ARG A 254 13.40 -14.42 18.97
C ARG A 254 14.87 -14.18 19.32
N LEU A 255 15.23 -14.24 20.61
CA LEU A 255 16.62 -14.09 21.08
C LEU A 255 17.53 -15.15 20.46
N LYS A 256 17.15 -16.43 20.55
CA LYS A 256 17.92 -17.54 19.98
C LYS A 256 18.14 -17.42 18.46
N THR A 257 17.18 -16.88 17.71
CA THR A 257 17.32 -16.65 16.26
C THR A 257 18.21 -15.45 15.94
N LEU A 258 18.24 -14.43 16.79
CA LEU A 258 18.95 -13.17 16.57
C LEU A 258 20.36 -13.13 17.19
N GLU A 259 20.70 -14.06 18.10
CA GLU A 259 22.03 -14.23 18.70
C GLU A 259 23.16 -14.35 17.66
N ASN A 260 22.85 -14.88 16.47
CA ASN A 260 23.80 -15.06 15.38
C ASN A 260 24.04 -13.80 14.54
N VAL A 261 23.28 -12.71 14.77
CA VAL A 261 23.45 -11.46 14.02
C VAL A 261 24.21 -10.45 14.88
N LYS A 262 25.44 -10.09 14.44
CA LYS A 262 26.40 -9.24 15.18
C LYS A 262 25.83 -7.93 15.72
N GLU A 263 24.78 -7.40 15.10
CA GLU A 263 24.15 -6.14 15.48
C GLU A 263 23.31 -6.21 16.78
N PHE A 264 22.93 -7.43 17.23
CA PHE A 264 22.01 -7.63 18.37
C PHE A 264 22.63 -8.36 19.58
N GLN A 265 23.91 -8.75 19.53
CA GLN A 265 24.60 -9.29 20.70
C GLN A 265 24.63 -8.26 21.83
N GLY A 266 24.06 -8.59 22.99
CA GLY A 266 24.02 -7.73 24.18
C GLY A 266 22.91 -6.69 24.24
N ARG A 267 21.89 -6.73 23.37
CA ARG A 267 20.75 -5.78 23.35
C ARG A 267 19.44 -6.30 23.97
N GLU A 268 19.52 -7.16 24.99
CA GLU A 268 18.35 -7.76 25.65
C GLU A 268 17.47 -6.69 26.32
N THR A 269 18.07 -5.68 26.94
CA THR A 269 17.36 -4.57 27.60
C THR A 269 16.60 -3.68 26.61
N ALA A 270 17.11 -3.52 25.38
CA ALA A 270 16.42 -2.75 24.33
C ALA A 270 15.12 -3.45 23.87
N LEU A 271 15.16 -4.78 23.76
CA LEU A 271 14.00 -5.60 23.43
C LEU A 271 12.95 -5.60 24.55
N LEU A 272 13.39 -5.51 25.81
CA LEU A 272 12.52 -5.37 26.97
C LEU A 272 11.81 -4.00 26.99
N ILE A 273 12.48 -2.94 26.56
CA ILE A 273 11.88 -1.61 26.41
C ILE A 273 10.76 -1.64 25.36
N ASP A 274 10.97 -2.31 24.22
CA ASP A 274 9.95 -2.45 23.16
C ASP A 274 8.68 -3.16 23.65
N ARG A 275 8.78 -4.08 24.63
CA ARG A 275 7.62 -4.79 25.20
C ARG A 275 6.65 -3.86 25.93
N TYR A 276 7.19 -2.91 26.68
CA TYR A 276 6.40 -2.02 27.54
C TYR A 276 6.12 -0.65 26.91
N ARG A 277 6.72 -0.38 25.75
CA ARG A 277 6.50 0.86 25.02
C ARG A 277 5.07 0.91 24.48
N PHE A 278 4.42 2.05 24.65
CA PHE A 278 3.11 2.34 24.05
C PHE A 278 3.10 3.78 23.52
N LEU A 279 2.96 3.95 22.19
CA LEU A 279 3.06 5.27 21.54
C LEU A 279 4.41 5.97 21.86
N ASP A 280 4.38 7.21 22.36
CA ASP A 280 5.50 7.99 22.92
C ASP A 280 5.89 7.57 24.34
N LEU A 281 5.14 6.69 25.00
CA LEU A 281 5.40 6.32 26.37
C LEU A 281 6.45 5.21 26.42
N PHE A 282 7.58 5.53 27.05
CA PHE A 282 8.67 4.61 27.29
C PHE A 282 8.72 4.22 28.78
N PRO A 283 9.09 2.97 29.09
CA PRO A 283 9.29 2.51 30.47
C PRO A 283 10.55 3.10 31.13
N CYS A 284 11.32 3.94 30.43
CA CYS A 284 12.56 4.55 30.88
C CYS A 284 12.62 6.02 30.43
N SER A 285 13.36 6.85 31.17
CA SER A 285 13.63 8.25 30.82
C SER A 285 14.54 8.39 29.60
N ASP A 286 14.50 9.55 28.94
CA ASP A 286 15.38 9.87 27.80
C ASP A 286 16.88 9.70 28.09
N SER A 287 17.31 9.98 29.33
CA SER A 287 18.70 9.77 29.76
C SER A 287 19.04 8.28 29.86
N GLU A 288 18.11 7.46 30.35
CA GLU A 288 18.29 6.02 30.48
C GLU A 288 18.29 5.35 29.10
N LEU A 289 17.37 5.73 28.20
CA LEU A 289 17.31 5.21 26.83
C LEU A 289 18.60 5.50 26.04
N ARG A 290 19.19 6.71 26.21
CA ARG A 290 20.49 7.06 25.60
C ARG A 290 21.63 6.23 26.18
N SER A 291 21.64 5.99 27.50
CA SER A 291 22.65 5.16 28.16
C SER A 291 22.59 3.68 27.74
N LEU A 292 21.39 3.20 27.40
CA LEU A 292 21.13 1.87 26.86
C LEU A 292 21.37 1.77 25.35
N ASN A 293 21.77 2.87 24.70
CA ASN A 293 21.97 2.98 23.25
C ASN A 293 20.73 2.54 22.45
N TYR A 294 19.53 2.79 23.00
CA TYR A 294 18.25 2.42 22.40
C TYR A 294 17.95 3.37 21.22
N LYS A 295 17.77 2.81 20.02
CA LYS A 295 17.39 3.54 18.81
C LYS A 295 15.92 3.30 18.52
N VAL A 296 15.14 4.37 18.35
CA VAL A 296 13.74 4.27 17.93
C VAL A 296 13.72 3.84 16.46
N ASP A 297 13.47 2.55 16.21
CA ASP A 297 13.26 2.04 14.86
C ASP A 297 11.97 2.68 14.28
N THR A 298 12.14 3.50 13.26
CA THR A 298 11.05 4.19 12.51
C THR A 298 10.39 3.26 11.48
N PHE A 299 10.61 1.95 11.60
CA PHE A 299 10.29 0.94 10.59
C PHE A 299 8.85 0.43 10.65
N ILE A 300 7.85 1.31 10.56
CA ILE A 300 6.50 0.94 10.12
C ILE A 300 5.98 2.07 9.22
N LYS A 301 6.34 2.02 7.94
CA LYS A 301 5.70 2.81 6.88
C LYS A 301 4.67 1.93 6.18
N TYR A 302 3.49 1.76 6.78
CA TYR A 302 2.36 1.13 6.11
C TYR A 302 1.11 1.99 6.22
N ALA A 303 1.09 3.08 5.46
CA ALA A 303 -0.15 3.74 5.06
C ALA A 303 -0.50 3.26 3.64
N VAL A 304 -1.22 2.13 3.55
CA VAL A 304 -1.97 1.83 2.32
C VAL A 304 -3.36 2.43 2.52
N PHE A 305 -3.53 3.66 2.03
CA PHE A 305 -4.85 4.25 1.87
C PHE A 305 -5.68 3.38 0.91
N VAL A 306 -6.76 2.80 1.45
CA VAL A 306 -7.93 2.39 0.68
C VAL A 306 -9.14 3.04 1.34
N ARG A 307 -9.41 4.30 0.99
CA ARG A 307 -10.78 4.76 0.86
C ARG A 307 -11.14 4.63 -0.62
N ILE A 308 -11.94 3.62 -0.92
CA ILE A 308 -12.83 3.57 -2.09
C ILE A 308 -14.24 3.49 -1.50
#